data_AF-A0A3Y4H3X0-F1
#
_entry.id   AF-A0A3Y4H3X0-F1
#
_cell.length_a   1.000
_cell.length_b   1.000
_cell.length_c   1.000
_cell.angle_alpha   90.00
_cell.angle_beta   90.00
_cell.angle_gamma   90.00
#
_symmetry.space_group_name_H-M   'P 1'
#
loop_
_entity.id
_entity.type
_entity.pdbx_description
1 polymer ?
#
loop_
_entity_poly.entity_id
_entity_poly.type
_entity_poly.pdbx_seq_one_letter_code
_entity_poly.pdbx_strand_id
1 'polypeptide(L)'
;IPLVTPTSQIVGTQAVLNVLTGERYKTIAKETAGILKGEYGHTPVPVNAGLQARVLEGGAPVTCRPADLLKPELAELEADVRRQAQEKGIQLAGNAIDDVLTVALFPQIGLKFLENRHNPAAFEPVPQAEAAQPVAK
;
A
#
# COMPACT_ATOMS: atom_id res chain seq x y z
N ILE A 1 16.56 -8.06 6.43
CA ILE A 1 16.28 -6.74 5.83
C ILE A 1 16.15 -5.69 6.94
N PRO A 2 16.46 -4.40 6.71
CA PRO A 2 16.27 -3.35 7.71
C PRO A 2 14.82 -3.30 8.20
N LEU A 3 14.60 -3.00 9.47
CA LEU A 3 13.27 -2.90 10.08
C LEU A 3 12.79 -1.46 10.07
N VAL A 4 12.31 -1.02 8.91
CA VAL A 4 11.72 0.30 8.67
C VAL A 4 10.35 0.12 8.04
N THR A 5 9.47 1.11 8.08
CA THR A 5 8.23 1.01 7.31
C THR A 5 8.56 0.99 5.80
N PRO A 6 8.01 0.06 4.99
CA PRO A 6 7.03 -0.99 5.32
C PRO A 6 7.64 -2.35 5.73
N THR A 7 8.94 -2.58 5.57
CA THR A 7 9.59 -3.89 5.79
C THR A 7 9.50 -4.43 7.22
N SER A 8 9.41 -3.56 8.23
CA SER A 8 9.18 -3.95 9.63
C SER A 8 7.84 -4.68 9.81
N GLN A 9 6.78 -4.21 9.15
CA GLN A 9 5.46 -4.83 9.19
C GLN A 9 5.46 -6.19 8.47
N ILE A 10 6.18 -6.29 7.34
CA ILE A 10 6.33 -7.57 6.61
C ILE A 10 6.95 -8.64 7.52
N VAL A 11 8.07 -8.30 8.17
CA VAL A 11 8.76 -9.21 9.10
C VAL A 11 7.88 -9.55 10.30
N GLY A 12 7.22 -8.55 10.89
CA GLY A 12 6.34 -8.72 12.04
C GLY A 12 5.17 -9.65 11.74
N THR A 13 4.44 -9.40 10.66
CA THR A 13 3.30 -10.22 10.24
C THR A 13 3.70 -11.66 9.98
N GLN A 14 4.80 -11.90 9.24
CA GLN A 14 5.27 -13.25 8.99
C GLN A 14 5.70 -13.99 10.27
N ALA A 15 6.34 -13.28 11.21
CA ALA A 15 6.74 -13.84 12.49
C ALA A 15 5.51 -14.25 13.33
N VAL A 16 4.49 -13.39 13.38
CA VAL A 16 3.22 -13.69 14.06
C VAL A 16 2.55 -14.91 13.44
N LEU A 17 2.46 -14.97 12.10
CA LEU A 17 1.89 -16.14 11.40
C LEU A 17 2.63 -17.43 11.78
N ASN A 18 3.97 -17.43 11.77
CA ASN A 18 4.77 -18.61 12.12
C ASN A 18 4.48 -19.13 13.54
N VAL A 19 4.22 -18.22 14.49
CA VAL A 19 3.90 -18.57 15.89
C VAL A 19 2.48 -19.10 15.98
N LEU A 20 1.50 -18.36 15.43
CA LEU A 20 0.08 -18.72 15.52
C LEU A 20 -0.25 -20.02 14.80
N THR A 21 0.44 -20.33 13.70
CA THR A 21 0.22 -21.57 12.96
C THR A 21 0.96 -22.78 13.55
N GLY A 22 1.82 -22.59 14.55
CA GLY A 22 2.61 -23.65 15.20
C GLY A 22 3.70 -24.28 14.32
N GLU A 23 3.91 -23.75 13.11
CA GLU A 23 4.85 -24.27 12.12
C GLU A 23 5.42 -23.10 11.30
N ARG A 24 6.75 -23.01 11.24
CA ARG A 24 7.46 -21.93 10.57
C ARG A 24 7.20 -21.95 9.08
N TYR A 25 6.73 -20.83 8.53
CA TYR A 25 6.44 -20.64 7.11
C TYR A 25 5.44 -21.66 6.56
N LYS A 26 4.56 -22.22 7.39
CA LYS A 26 3.43 -23.02 6.92
C LYS A 26 2.66 -22.25 5.83
N THR A 27 2.33 -21.00 6.14
CA THR A 27 1.85 -20.00 5.20
C THR A 27 2.91 -18.90 5.04
N ILE A 28 3.23 -18.57 3.80
CA ILE A 28 4.10 -17.43 3.46
C ILE A 28 3.19 -16.27 3.08
N ALA A 29 3.28 -15.15 3.82
CA ALA A 29 2.53 -13.94 3.52
C ALA A 29 2.92 -13.39 2.13
N LYS A 30 1.96 -12.74 1.46
CA LYS A 30 2.16 -12.18 0.12
C LYS A 30 3.38 -11.27 0.05
N GLU A 31 3.54 -10.39 1.02
CA GLU A 31 4.63 -9.42 1.08
C GLU A 31 5.98 -10.11 1.33
N THR A 32 6.02 -11.13 2.18
CA THR A 32 7.22 -11.97 2.38
C THR A 32 7.61 -12.67 1.08
N ALA A 33 6.63 -13.23 0.36
CA ALA A 33 6.87 -13.84 -0.94
C ALA A 33 7.41 -12.82 -1.95
N GLY A 34 6.89 -11.58 -1.96
CA GLY A 34 7.42 -10.53 -2.82
C GLY A 34 8.88 -10.15 -2.51
N ILE A 35 9.28 -10.09 -1.23
CA ILE A 35 10.69 -9.92 -0.86
C ILE A 35 11.54 -11.06 -1.42
N LEU A 36 11.08 -12.31 -1.24
CA LEU A 36 11.79 -13.50 -1.70
C LEU A 36 11.88 -13.56 -3.24
N LYS A 37 10.87 -13.07 -3.96
CA LYS A 37 10.83 -12.97 -5.42
C LYS A 37 11.67 -11.80 -5.97
N GLY A 38 12.13 -10.86 -5.13
CA GLY A 38 12.86 -9.67 -5.55
C GLY A 38 11.97 -8.52 -6.03
N GLU A 39 10.65 -8.59 -5.83
CA GLU A 39 9.67 -7.59 -6.29
C GLU A 39 9.85 -6.22 -5.59
N TYR A 40 10.51 -6.21 -4.43
CA TYR A 40 10.84 -5.00 -3.67
C TYR A 40 12.30 -4.55 -3.88
N GLY A 41 13.05 -5.23 -4.75
CA GLY A 41 14.47 -5.01 -5.00
C GLY A 41 15.40 -5.93 -4.18
N HIS A 42 16.68 -5.57 -4.15
CA HIS A 42 17.72 -6.41 -3.55
C HIS A 42 17.74 -6.33 -2.03
N THR A 43 17.86 -7.49 -1.39
CA THR A 43 18.14 -7.58 0.04
C THR A 43 19.64 -7.39 0.30
N PRO A 44 20.06 -6.90 1.50
CA PRO A 44 21.48 -6.68 1.81
C PRO A 44 22.36 -7.94 1.73
N VAL A 45 21.74 -9.11 1.91
CA VAL A 45 22.35 -10.43 1.80
C VAL A 45 21.38 -11.36 1.07
N PRO A 46 21.84 -12.46 0.46
CA PRO A 46 20.95 -13.45 -0.15
C PRO A 46 19.87 -13.93 0.81
N VAL A 47 18.65 -14.08 0.29
CA VAL A 47 17.55 -14.68 1.04
C VAL A 47 17.73 -16.19 1.19
N ASN A 48 16.92 -16.82 2.03
CA ASN A 48 16.94 -18.28 2.18
C ASN A 48 16.53 -18.95 0.85
N ALA A 49 17.46 -19.73 0.26
CA ALA A 49 17.26 -20.35 -1.05
C ALA A 49 16.07 -21.32 -1.11
N GLY A 50 15.81 -22.08 -0.03
CA GLY A 50 14.68 -23.02 0.02
C GLY A 50 13.33 -22.31 0.04
N LEU A 51 13.20 -21.24 0.82
CA LEU A 51 12.00 -20.42 0.85
C LEU A 51 11.80 -19.66 -0.46
N GLN A 52 12.88 -19.15 -1.05
CA GLN A 52 12.83 -18.47 -2.34
C GLN A 52 12.38 -19.42 -3.45
N ALA A 53 12.98 -20.61 -3.57
CA ALA A 53 12.56 -21.62 -4.54
C ALA A 53 11.08 -22.00 -4.38
N ARG A 54 10.61 -22.12 -3.13
CA ARG A 54 9.20 -22.43 -2.84
C ARG A 54 8.24 -21.36 -3.36
N VAL A 55 8.56 -20.06 -3.22
CA VAL A 55 7.66 -19.00 -3.70
C VAL A 55 7.80 -18.70 -5.20
N LEU A 56 8.93 -19.09 -5.79
CA LEU A 56 9.18 -18.91 -7.23
C LEU A 56 8.46 -19.97 -8.07
N GLU A 57 8.18 -21.16 -7.51
CA GLU A 57 7.45 -22.23 -8.20
C GLU A 57 8.07 -22.60 -9.56
N GLY A 58 9.41 -22.62 -9.62
CA GLY A 58 10.16 -22.88 -10.86
C GLY A 58 10.48 -21.65 -11.72
N GLY A 59 9.98 -20.47 -11.34
CA GLY A 59 10.33 -19.19 -11.95
C GLY A 59 11.70 -18.66 -11.52
N ALA A 60 12.10 -17.54 -12.12
CA ALA A 60 13.32 -16.80 -11.77
C ALA A 60 12.98 -15.58 -10.89
N PRO A 61 13.84 -15.22 -9.93
CA PRO A 61 13.65 -14.00 -9.15
C PRO A 61 13.86 -12.75 -10.01
N VAL A 62 13.18 -11.67 -9.64
CA VAL A 62 13.42 -10.32 -10.18
C VAL A 62 14.80 -9.86 -9.70
N THR A 63 15.66 -9.51 -10.67
CA THR A 63 17.05 -9.08 -10.44
C THR A 63 17.35 -7.68 -11.00
N CYS A 64 16.38 -7.04 -11.66
CA CYS A 64 16.49 -5.64 -12.10
C CYS A 64 15.85 -4.68 -11.08
N ARG A 65 15.83 -3.38 -11.40
CA ARG A 65 15.02 -2.40 -10.65
C ARG A 65 13.54 -2.71 -10.95
N PRO A 66 12.68 -2.92 -9.95
CA PRO A 66 11.28 -3.33 -10.19
C PRO A 66 10.49 -2.42 -11.13
N ALA A 67 10.77 -1.12 -11.11
CA ALA A 67 10.12 -0.15 -12.00
C ALA A 67 10.40 -0.38 -13.49
N ASP A 68 11.48 -1.08 -13.86
CA ASP A 68 11.80 -1.42 -15.25
C ASP A 68 10.80 -2.41 -15.86
N LEU A 69 10.00 -3.08 -15.01
CA LEU A 69 8.95 -4.02 -15.41
C LEU A 69 7.56 -3.36 -15.50
N LEU A 70 7.42 -2.12 -15.06
CA LEU A 70 6.15 -1.39 -15.07
C LEU A 70 5.96 -0.67 -16.41
N LYS A 71 4.71 -0.62 -16.88
CA LYS A 71 4.34 0.20 -18.03
C LYS A 71 4.04 1.63 -17.56
N PRO A 72 4.17 2.65 -18.43
CA PRO A 72 3.65 3.98 -18.12
C PRO A 72 2.12 3.97 -17.94
N GLU A 73 1.61 4.49 -16.82
CA GLU A 73 0.17 4.39 -16.46
C GLU A 73 -0.57 5.73 -16.51
N LEU A 74 0.15 6.87 -16.60
CA LEU A 74 -0.44 8.18 -16.35
C LEU A 74 -1.60 8.52 -17.30
N ALA A 75 -1.44 8.27 -18.60
CA ALA A 75 -2.47 8.58 -19.59
C ALA A 75 -3.77 7.77 -19.37
N GLU A 76 -3.64 6.51 -18.95
CA GLU A 76 -4.78 5.65 -18.63
C GLU A 76 -5.47 6.12 -17.35
N LEU A 77 -4.70 6.43 -16.31
CA LEU A 77 -5.20 6.97 -15.05
C LEU A 77 -5.93 8.30 -15.24
N GLU A 78 -5.41 9.21 -16.06
CA GLU A 78 -6.08 10.47 -16.38
C GLU A 78 -7.44 10.25 -17.05
N ALA A 79 -7.50 9.34 -18.03
CA ALA A 79 -8.75 9.01 -18.72
C ALA A 79 -9.78 8.39 -17.76
N ASP A 80 -9.34 7.47 -16.92
CA ASP A 80 -10.20 6.79 -15.95
C ASP A 80 -10.75 7.72 -14.88
N VAL A 81 -9.91 8.59 -14.32
CA VAL A 81 -10.35 9.57 -13.31
C VAL A 81 -11.34 10.57 -13.90
N ARG A 82 -11.11 11.05 -15.13
CA ARG A 82 -12.06 11.93 -15.82
C ARG A 82 -13.40 11.24 -16.07
N ARG A 83 -13.38 9.99 -16.52
CA ARG A 83 -14.59 9.18 -16.72
C ARG A 83 -15.36 9.01 -15.40
N GLN A 84 -14.69 8.55 -14.34
CA GLN A 84 -15.32 8.35 -13.03
C GLN A 84 -15.87 9.66 -12.47
N ALA A 85 -15.17 10.78 -12.67
CA ALA A 85 -15.65 12.08 -12.24
C ALA A 85 -16.92 12.51 -12.98
N GLN A 86 -17.00 12.28 -14.29
CA GLN A 86 -18.20 12.53 -15.08
C GLN A 86 -19.37 11.65 -14.65
N GLU A 87 -19.15 10.35 -14.50
CA GLU A 87 -20.19 9.38 -14.10
C GLU A 87 -20.77 9.68 -12.71
N LYS A 88 -19.92 10.15 -11.78
CA LYS A 88 -20.29 10.40 -10.39
C LYS A 88 -20.57 11.87 -10.05
N GLY A 89 -20.49 12.77 -11.04
CA GLY A 89 -20.68 14.21 -10.83
C GLY A 89 -19.63 14.86 -9.92
N ILE A 90 -18.41 14.33 -9.90
CA ILE A 90 -17.31 14.86 -9.08
C ILE A 90 -16.70 16.06 -9.78
N GLN A 91 -16.61 17.17 -9.06
CA GLN A 91 -15.85 18.34 -9.52
C GLN A 91 -14.36 18.13 -9.24
N LEU A 92 -13.59 17.92 -10.31
CA LEU A 92 -12.13 17.88 -10.22
C LEU A 92 -11.55 19.28 -9.91
N ALA A 93 -10.37 19.30 -9.31
CA ALA A 93 -9.62 20.51 -9.03
C ALA A 93 -9.25 21.25 -10.33
N GLY A 94 -8.95 22.56 -10.22
CA GLY A 94 -8.51 23.36 -11.36
C GLY A 94 -7.28 22.77 -12.06
N ASN A 95 -6.38 22.15 -11.29
CA ASN A 95 -5.30 21.33 -11.79
C ASN A 95 -5.63 19.83 -11.61
N ALA A 96 -6.39 19.28 -12.56
CA ALA A 96 -6.95 17.92 -12.45
C ALA A 96 -5.90 16.81 -12.25
N ILE A 97 -4.64 17.04 -12.60
CA ILE A 97 -3.54 16.09 -12.36
C ILE A 97 -3.34 15.79 -10.87
N ASP A 98 -3.62 16.72 -9.97
CA ASP A 98 -3.48 16.51 -8.53
C ASP A 98 -4.51 15.48 -8.02
N ASP A 99 -5.70 15.49 -8.61
CA ASP A 99 -6.76 14.53 -8.33
C ASP A 99 -6.45 13.16 -8.93
N VAL A 100 -5.86 13.15 -10.14
CA VAL A 100 -5.38 11.93 -10.78
C VAL A 100 -4.30 11.27 -9.92
N LEU A 101 -3.33 12.04 -9.42
CA LEU A 101 -2.28 11.53 -8.52
C LEU A 101 -2.86 11.04 -7.19
N THR A 102 -3.87 11.73 -6.64
CA THR A 102 -4.57 11.29 -5.43
C THR A 102 -5.21 9.92 -5.62
N VAL A 103 -5.92 9.71 -6.74
CA VAL A 103 -6.54 8.42 -7.08
C VAL A 103 -5.48 7.38 -7.45
N ALA A 104 -4.40 7.75 -8.12
CA ALA A 104 -3.32 6.81 -8.45
C ALA A 104 -2.64 6.24 -7.20
N LEU A 105 -2.38 7.08 -6.19
CA LEU A 105 -1.79 6.67 -4.92
C LEU A 105 -2.79 5.92 -4.03
N PHE A 106 -4.07 6.29 -4.10
CA PHE A 106 -5.13 5.73 -3.27
C PHE A 106 -6.42 5.52 -4.08
N PRO A 107 -6.56 4.44 -4.88
CA PRO A 107 -7.66 4.33 -5.86
C PRO A 107 -9.06 4.47 -5.27
N GLN A 108 -9.39 3.65 -4.27
CA GLN A 108 -10.73 3.67 -3.66
C GLN A 108 -10.91 4.82 -2.67
N ILE A 109 -9.90 5.04 -1.82
CA ILE A 109 -9.94 6.05 -0.74
C ILE A 109 -9.89 7.46 -1.34
N GLY A 110 -9.00 7.68 -2.31
CA GLY A 110 -8.88 8.92 -3.07
C GLY A 110 -10.17 9.25 -3.80
N LEU A 111 -10.77 8.30 -4.53
CA LEU A 111 -12.05 8.53 -5.18
C LEU A 111 -13.16 8.88 -4.18
N LYS A 112 -13.27 8.13 -3.08
CA LYS A 112 -14.23 8.42 -1.99
C LYS A 112 -14.00 9.80 -1.37
N PHE A 113 -12.74 10.21 -1.23
CA PHE A 113 -12.39 11.55 -0.79
C PHE A 113 -12.85 12.60 -1.81
N LEU A 114 -12.63 12.41 -3.11
CA LEU A 114 -13.07 13.33 -4.15
C LEU A 114 -14.60 13.49 -4.17
N GLU A 115 -15.34 12.39 -4.04
CA GLU A 115 -16.81 12.40 -3.93
C GLU A 115 -17.30 13.24 -2.75
N ASN A 116 -16.52 13.32 -1.67
CA ASN A 116 -16.89 14.00 -0.43
C ASN A 116 -16.09 15.27 -0.16
N ARG A 117 -15.25 15.74 -1.09
CA ARG A 117 -14.28 16.84 -0.86
C ARG A 117 -14.89 18.10 -0.24
N HIS A 118 -16.14 18.40 -0.59
CA HIS A 118 -16.87 19.58 -0.12
C HIS A 118 -17.96 19.24 0.90
N ASN A 119 -17.90 18.05 1.50
CA ASN A 119 -18.83 17.55 2.50
C ASN A 119 -18.12 17.29 3.84
N PRO A 120 -18.02 18.28 4.74
CA PRO A 120 -17.38 18.10 6.04
C PRO A 120 -17.99 16.99 6.89
N ALA A 121 -19.29 16.70 6.74
CA ALA A 121 -19.97 15.66 7.50
C ALA A 121 -19.55 14.22 7.09
N ALA A 122 -18.84 14.06 5.98
CA ALA A 122 -18.30 12.77 5.55
C ALA A 122 -16.97 12.40 6.24
N PHE A 123 -16.37 13.33 6.96
CA PHE A 123 -15.07 13.15 7.61
C PHE A 123 -15.20 13.20 9.13
N GLU A 124 -14.21 12.64 9.82
CA GLU A 124 -14.14 12.73 11.27
C GLU A 124 -14.07 14.20 11.70
N PRO A 125 -14.76 14.56 12.81
CA PRO A 125 -14.69 15.91 13.34
C PRO A 125 -13.25 16.24 13.71
N VAL A 126 -12.88 17.51 13.58
CA VAL A 126 -11.57 18.00 13.99
C VAL A 126 -11.33 17.57 15.44
N PRO A 127 -10.19 16.93 15.77
CA PRO A 127 -9.88 16.53 17.13
C PRO A 127 -10.02 17.73 18.06
N GLN A 128 -10.98 17.64 18.99
CA GLN A 128 -11.12 18.63 20.05
C GLN A 128 -10.11 18.25 21.14
N ALA A 129 -9.28 19.20 21.57
CA ALA A 129 -8.51 18.99 22.78
C ALA A 129 -9.48 18.73 23.94
N GLU A 130 -9.34 17.60 24.64
CA GLU A 130 -10.12 17.35 25.85
C GLU A 130 -9.92 18.54 26.80
N ALA A 131 -11.02 19.20 27.17
CA ALA A 131 -10.98 20.19 28.23
C ALA A 131 -10.50 19.47 29.49
N ALA A 132 -9.30 19.82 29.96
CA ALA A 132 -8.71 19.25 31.15
C ALA A 132 -9.71 19.37 32.31
N GLN A 133 -10.30 18.24 32.72
CA GLN A 133 -11.12 18.21 33.91
C GLN A 133 -10.20 18.44 35.11
N PRO A 134 -10.50 19.40 36.00
CA PRO A 134 -9.68 19.61 37.18
C PRO A 134 -9.72 18.34 38.02
N VAL A 135 -8.54 17.79 38.30
CA VAL A 135 -8.38 16.66 39.23
C VAL A 135 -8.88 17.13 40.59
N ALA A 136 -9.94 16.49 41.10
CA ALA A 136 -10.44 16.73 42.45
C ALA A 136 -9.32 16.42 43.45
N LYS A 137 -9.04 17.39 44.34
CA LYS A 137 -8.07 17.26 45.43
C LYS A 137 -8.58 16.35 46.53
#